data_AF-A0A926ECT2-F1
#
_entry.id   AF-A0A926ECT2-F1
#
_cell.length_a   1.000
_cell.length_b   1.000
_cell.length_c   1.000
_cell.angle_alpha   90.00
_cell.angle_beta   90.00
_cell.angle_gamma   90.00
#
_symmetry.space_group_name_H-M   'P 1'
#
loop_
_entity.id
_entity.type
_entity.pdbx_description
1 polymer ?
#
loop_
_entity_poly.entity_id
_entity_poly.type
_entity_poly.pdbx_seq_one_letter_code
_entity_poly.pdbx_strand_id
1 'polypeptide(L)'
;MKISLLYYSKTGRTRDIAQAILEGILEEAPECEVRAFPLDAIEDAFLSQSQAVVFGTPTYYANTCWQVKKWFDESHRYRLEGKLGAVFATADYIQGGADTAIMNIIGHMLVKGMLVYSGGSALGQPYLHLGCVVVKDQVETGKAQAKVFGRRIAAKANALFGAGEKA
;
A
#
# COMPACT_ATOMS: atom_id res chain seq x y z
N MET A 1 8.62 14.52 3.49
CA MET A 1 7.93 13.28 3.96
C MET A 1 8.43 12.10 3.14
N LYS A 2 8.50 10.89 3.70
CA LYS A 2 8.92 9.65 3.04
C LYS A 2 7.82 8.58 3.07
N ILE A 3 7.57 7.94 1.94
CA ILE A 3 6.57 6.86 1.83
C ILE A 3 7.20 5.65 1.14
N SER A 4 7.07 4.47 1.76
CA SER A 4 7.52 3.21 1.20
C SER A 4 6.35 2.40 0.64
N LEU A 5 6.50 1.80 -0.54
CA LEU A 5 5.60 0.77 -1.02
C LEU A 5 6.36 -0.56 -0.98
N LEU A 6 5.82 -1.57 -0.29
CA LEU A 6 6.41 -2.90 -0.17
C LEU A 6 5.49 -3.89 -0.87
N TYR A 7 6.00 -4.66 -1.83
CA TYR A 7 5.14 -5.58 -2.59
C TYR A 7 5.83 -6.89 -2.96
N TYR A 8 5.02 -7.92 -3.17
CA TYR A 8 5.44 -9.10 -3.94
C TYR A 8 4.80 -9.07 -5.33
N SER A 9 5.54 -9.47 -6.37
CA SER A 9 5.02 -9.52 -7.74
C SER A 9 5.63 -10.69 -8.50
N LYS A 10 4.81 -11.68 -8.86
CA LYS A 10 5.28 -12.84 -9.66
C LYS A 10 5.34 -12.53 -11.16
N THR A 11 4.37 -11.79 -11.68
CA THR A 11 4.20 -11.56 -13.13
C THR A 11 4.26 -10.08 -13.51
N GLY A 12 4.80 -9.22 -12.64
CA GLY A 12 4.87 -7.77 -12.88
C GLY A 12 3.63 -6.97 -12.50
N ARG A 13 2.42 -7.56 -12.52
CA ARG A 13 1.17 -6.81 -12.28
C ARG A 13 1.13 -6.01 -10.98
N THR A 14 1.47 -6.64 -9.84
CA THR A 14 1.47 -5.94 -8.54
C THR A 14 2.49 -4.80 -8.50
N ARG A 15 3.64 -4.97 -9.16
CA ARG A 15 4.65 -3.91 -9.32
C ARG A 15 4.09 -2.75 -10.14
N ASP A 16 3.44 -3.05 -11.26
CA ASP A 16 2.92 -2.01 -12.15
C ASP A 16 1.81 -1.20 -11.45
N ILE A 17 1.02 -1.82 -10.57
CA ILE A 17 0.06 -1.11 -9.71
C ILE A 17 0.77 -0.32 -8.61
N ALA A 18 1.83 -0.85 -7.99
CA ALA A 18 2.65 -0.09 -7.05
C ALA A 18 3.20 1.20 -7.70
N GLN A 19 3.63 1.12 -8.96
CA GLN A 19 4.10 2.28 -9.73
C GLN A 19 3.00 3.32 -9.94
N ALA A 20 1.77 2.90 -10.27
CA ALA A 20 0.64 3.81 -10.40
C ALA A 20 0.27 4.49 -9.06
N ILE A 21 0.37 3.78 -7.93
CA ILE A 21 0.18 4.38 -6.60
C ILE A 21 1.27 5.42 -6.33
N LEU A 22 2.53 5.11 -6.65
CA LEU A 22 3.66 6.02 -6.50
C LEU A 22 3.45 7.31 -7.31
N GLU A 23 3.02 7.18 -8.58
CA GLU A 23 2.65 8.34 -9.40
C GLU A 23 1.56 9.18 -8.74
N GLY A 24 0.51 8.53 -8.22
CA GLY A 24 -0.53 9.23 -7.47
C GLY A 24 0.00 9.95 -6.23
N ILE A 25 0.94 9.37 -5.49
CA ILE A 25 1.58 10.03 -4.35
C ILE A 25 2.31 11.30 -4.79
N LEU A 26 3.10 11.23 -5.87
CA LEU A 26 3.86 12.37 -6.39
C LEU A 26 2.98 13.45 -7.00
N GLU A 27 1.84 13.09 -7.59
CA GLU A 27 0.84 14.05 -8.09
C GLU A 27 0.23 14.89 -6.95
N GLU A 28 0.02 14.30 -5.77
CA GLU A 28 -0.53 15.00 -4.59
C GLU A 28 0.54 15.74 -3.77
N ALA A 29 1.71 15.12 -3.59
CA ALA A 29 2.80 15.65 -2.76
C ALA A 29 4.14 15.55 -3.52
N PRO A 30 4.44 16.51 -4.42
CA PRO A 30 5.65 16.48 -5.26
C PRO A 30 6.97 16.47 -4.47
N GLU A 31 6.96 17.02 -3.26
CA GLU A 31 8.11 17.05 -2.34
C GLU A 31 8.27 15.76 -1.51
N CYS A 32 7.36 14.81 -1.64
CA CYS A 32 7.45 13.53 -0.97
C CYS A 32 8.52 12.65 -1.62
N GLU A 33 9.46 12.14 -0.83
CA GLU A 33 10.32 11.04 -1.27
C GLU A 33 9.50 9.74 -1.21
N VAL A 34 9.26 9.11 -2.35
CA VAL A 34 8.52 7.84 -2.41
C VAL A 34 9.31 6.80 -3.19
N ARG A 35 9.34 5.56 -2.68
CA ARG A 35 10.02 4.43 -3.32
C ARG A 35 9.19 3.16 -3.20
N ALA A 36 9.24 2.33 -4.22
CA ALA A 36 8.59 1.04 -4.26
C ALA A 36 9.64 -0.08 -4.26
N PHE A 37 9.55 -1.00 -3.31
CA PHE A 37 10.49 -2.09 -3.09
C PHE A 37 9.80 -3.44 -3.24
N PRO A 38 10.36 -4.37 -4.02
CA PRO A 38 10.01 -5.77 -3.85
C PRO A 38 10.48 -6.23 -2.46
N LEU A 39 9.78 -7.19 -1.84
CA LEU A 39 10.04 -7.61 -0.46
C LEU A 39 11.46 -8.15 -0.21
N ASP A 40 12.18 -8.57 -1.25
CA ASP A 40 13.55 -9.09 -1.21
C ASP A 40 14.64 -8.04 -1.48
N ALA A 41 14.27 -6.79 -1.80
CA ALA A 41 15.22 -5.71 -2.07
C ALA A 41 14.81 -4.39 -1.39
N ILE A 42 14.43 -4.48 -0.11
CA ILE A 42 14.06 -3.32 0.70
C ILE A 42 15.31 -2.55 1.13
N GLU A 43 15.30 -1.24 0.93
CA GLU A 43 16.30 -0.34 1.52
C GLU A 43 15.92 0.01 2.96
N ASP A 44 16.53 -0.69 3.94
CA ASP A 44 16.20 -0.60 5.36
C ASP A 44 16.22 0.85 5.89
N ALA A 45 17.19 1.66 5.48
CA ALA A 45 17.33 3.06 5.90
C ALA A 45 16.19 3.96 5.38
N PHE A 46 15.68 3.69 4.18
CA PHE A 46 14.55 4.44 3.62
C PHE A 46 13.25 4.04 4.32
N LEU A 47 13.04 2.75 4.54
CA LEU A 47 11.87 2.24 5.24
C LEU A 47 11.80 2.74 6.69
N SER A 48 12.93 2.77 7.41
CA SER A 48 12.96 3.26 8.80
C SER A 48 12.51 4.72 8.91
N GLN A 49 12.88 5.55 7.93
CA GLN A 49 12.54 6.98 7.86
C GLN A 49 11.13 7.24 7.30
N SER A 50 10.45 6.23 6.74
CA SER A 50 9.13 6.40 6.12
C SER A 50 8.03 6.67 7.15
N GLN A 51 7.14 7.63 6.89
CA GLN A 51 5.97 7.90 7.73
C GLN A 51 4.76 7.06 7.33
N ALA A 52 4.70 6.62 6.07
CA ALA A 52 3.68 5.71 5.57
C ALA A 52 4.29 4.52 4.84
N VAL A 53 3.61 3.38 4.93
CA VAL A 53 3.97 2.14 4.23
C VAL A 53 2.73 1.55 3.57
N VAL A 54 2.82 1.29 2.26
CA VAL A 54 1.76 0.67 1.47
C VAL A 54 2.17 -0.76 1.11
N PHE A 55 1.34 -1.74 1.45
CA PHE A 55 1.61 -3.15 1.17
C PHE A 55 0.86 -3.64 -0.07
N GLY A 56 1.55 -4.36 -0.95
CA GLY A 56 1.00 -4.92 -2.18
C GLY A 56 1.09 -6.44 -2.24
N THR A 57 -0.02 -7.10 -2.55
CA THR A 57 -0.06 -8.57 -2.70
C THR A 57 -0.79 -8.99 -3.97
N PRO A 58 -0.32 -10.00 -4.72
CA PRO A 58 -1.22 -10.77 -5.57
C PRO A 58 -2.14 -11.62 -4.69
N THR A 59 -3.34 -11.90 -5.20
CA THR A 59 -4.32 -12.76 -4.54
C THR A 59 -4.15 -14.19 -5.00
N TYR A 60 -3.79 -15.10 -4.10
CA TYR A 60 -3.63 -16.53 -4.38
C TYR A 60 -4.55 -17.34 -3.49
N TYR A 61 -5.33 -18.25 -4.08
CA TYR A 61 -6.33 -19.06 -3.38
C TYR A 61 -7.25 -18.21 -2.47
N ALA A 62 -7.78 -17.11 -3.02
CA ALA A 62 -8.62 -16.15 -2.31
C ALA A 62 -7.98 -15.56 -1.03
N ASN A 63 -6.65 -15.45 -1.02
CA ASN A 63 -5.87 -15.05 0.15
C ASN A 63 -4.62 -14.21 -0.25
N THR A 64 -3.96 -13.60 0.75
CA THR A 64 -2.64 -12.99 0.58
C THR A 64 -1.62 -14.04 0.17
N CYS A 65 -0.62 -13.65 -0.62
CA CYS A 65 0.42 -14.58 -1.02
C CYS A 65 1.35 -14.92 0.16
N TRP A 66 1.90 -16.13 0.15
CA TRP A 66 2.74 -16.61 1.25
C TRP A 66 4.01 -15.76 1.45
N GLN A 67 4.50 -15.09 0.40
CA GLN A 67 5.69 -14.23 0.47
C GLN A 67 5.43 -13.00 1.36
N VAL A 68 4.25 -12.39 1.24
CA VAL A 68 3.86 -11.26 2.10
C VAL A 68 3.69 -11.75 3.53
N LYS A 69 3.03 -12.90 3.74
CA LYS A 69 2.89 -13.49 5.07
C LYS A 69 4.25 -13.82 5.71
N LYS A 70 5.15 -14.48 4.98
CA LYS A 70 6.51 -14.79 5.42
C LYS A 70 7.26 -13.53 5.81
N TRP A 71 7.18 -12.48 4.98
CA TRP A 71 7.82 -11.21 5.32
C TRP A 71 7.29 -10.66 6.65
N PHE A 72 5.97 -10.64 6.87
CA PHE A 72 5.42 -10.22 8.16
C PHE A 72 5.94 -11.08 9.33
N ASP A 73 6.01 -12.40 9.17
CA ASP A 73 6.52 -13.33 10.18
C ASP A 73 8.00 -13.08 10.53
N GLU A 74 8.81 -12.69 9.55
CA GLU A 74 10.26 -12.48 9.72
C GLU A 74 10.63 -11.00 9.94
N SER A 75 9.65 -10.08 9.86
CA SER A 75 9.85 -8.62 9.87
C SER A 75 10.05 -8.00 11.27
N HIS A 76 10.43 -8.77 12.29
CA HIS A 76 10.56 -8.27 13.67
C HIS A 76 11.53 -7.08 13.81
N ARG A 77 12.56 -7.02 12.95
CA ARG A 77 13.52 -5.91 12.91
C ARG A 77 12.93 -4.60 12.37
N TYR A 78 11.83 -4.65 11.63
CA TYR A 78 11.19 -3.48 11.06
C TYR A 78 10.19 -2.87 12.04
N ARG A 79 10.56 -1.71 12.60
CA ARG A 79 9.74 -0.85 13.45
C ARG A 79 8.73 -0.10 12.59
N LEU A 80 7.47 -0.51 12.64
CA LEU A 80 6.38 0.08 11.85
C LEU A 80 5.28 0.70 12.71
N GLU A 81 5.40 0.60 14.03
CA GLU A 81 4.46 1.18 14.98
C GLU A 81 4.26 2.69 14.72
N GLY A 82 3.01 3.14 14.77
CA GLY A 82 2.63 4.54 14.56
C GLY A 82 2.72 5.05 13.11
N LYS A 83 3.30 4.28 12.17
CA LYS A 83 3.31 4.64 10.74
C LYS A 83 1.93 4.41 10.12
N LEU A 84 1.59 5.21 9.12
CA LEU A 84 0.36 5.01 8.33
C LEU A 84 0.51 3.75 7.46
N GLY A 85 -0.43 2.81 7.57
CA GLY A 85 -0.46 1.57 6.83
C GLY A 85 -1.62 1.53 5.83
N ALA A 86 -1.34 1.19 4.58
CA ALA A 86 -2.35 1.02 3.54
C ALA A 86 -2.08 -0.26 2.74
N VAL A 87 -3.10 -0.82 2.08
CA VAL A 87 -2.96 -2.09 1.33
C VAL A 87 -3.61 -1.98 -0.04
N PHE A 88 -2.99 -2.62 -1.02
CA PHE A 88 -3.60 -2.93 -2.30
C PHE A 88 -3.39 -4.39 -2.68
N ALA A 89 -4.28 -4.92 -3.50
CA ALA A 89 -4.20 -6.27 -4.02
C ALA A 89 -4.46 -6.32 -5.52
N THR A 90 -3.84 -7.28 -6.20
CA THR A 90 -4.19 -7.65 -7.58
C THR A 90 -4.85 -9.01 -7.61
N ALA A 91 -5.86 -9.20 -8.46
CA ALA A 91 -6.54 -10.49 -8.63
C ALA A 91 -6.77 -10.79 -10.11
N ASP A 92 -6.91 -12.07 -10.46
CA ASP A 92 -7.21 -12.45 -11.84
C ASP A 92 -8.71 -12.29 -12.17
N TYR A 93 -9.58 -12.41 -11.17
CA TYR A 93 -11.03 -12.32 -11.34
C TYR A 93 -11.66 -11.40 -10.29
N ILE A 94 -12.78 -10.78 -10.68
CA ILE A 94 -13.70 -10.13 -9.74
C ILE A 94 -14.21 -11.22 -8.78
N GLN A 95 -14.32 -10.90 -7.49
CA GLN A 95 -14.62 -11.87 -6.42
C GLN A 95 -13.55 -12.96 -6.19
N GLY A 96 -12.35 -12.81 -6.77
CA GLY A 96 -11.22 -13.75 -6.58
C GLY A 96 -10.58 -13.73 -5.18
N GLY A 97 -11.19 -13.07 -4.20
CA GLY A 97 -10.73 -12.98 -2.80
C GLY A 97 -9.74 -11.87 -2.49
N ALA A 98 -9.67 -10.82 -3.32
CA ALA A 98 -8.78 -9.68 -3.08
C ALA A 98 -9.09 -8.98 -1.75
N ASP A 99 -10.37 -8.89 -1.38
CA ASP A 99 -10.81 -8.29 -0.13
C ASP A 99 -10.29 -9.08 1.09
N THR A 100 -10.35 -10.41 1.03
CA THR A 100 -9.76 -11.29 2.04
C THR A 100 -8.25 -11.10 2.13
N ALA A 101 -7.57 -11.01 0.99
CA ALA A 101 -6.13 -10.75 0.95
C ALA A 101 -5.76 -9.42 1.61
N ILE A 102 -6.53 -8.37 1.34
CA ILE A 102 -6.37 -7.05 1.98
C ILE A 102 -6.61 -7.15 3.48
N MET A 103 -7.72 -7.76 3.91
CA MET A 103 -8.10 -7.86 5.32
C MET A 103 -7.06 -8.64 6.14
N ASN A 104 -6.45 -9.67 5.58
CA ASN A 104 -5.39 -10.41 6.26
C ASN A 104 -4.16 -9.53 6.51
N ILE A 105 -3.74 -8.74 5.52
CA ILE A 105 -2.64 -7.78 5.69
C ILE A 105 -3.01 -6.67 6.68
N ILE A 106 -4.26 -6.18 6.65
CA ILE A 106 -4.76 -5.22 7.64
C ILE A 106 -4.62 -5.80 9.06
N GLY A 107 -5.01 -7.05 9.27
CA GLY A 107 -4.81 -7.74 10.54
C GLY A 107 -3.35 -7.74 10.98
N HIS A 108 -2.41 -8.06 10.07
CA HIS A 108 -0.98 -8.03 10.37
C HIS A 108 -0.47 -6.61 10.71
N MET A 109 -0.93 -5.58 10.00
CA MET A 109 -0.58 -4.18 10.27
C MET A 109 -1.09 -3.72 11.64
N LEU A 110 -2.29 -4.12 12.03
CA LEU A 110 -2.84 -3.83 13.37
C LEU A 110 -1.99 -4.47 14.47
N VAL A 111 -1.56 -5.72 14.30
CA VAL A 111 -0.65 -6.40 15.24
C VAL A 111 0.71 -5.69 15.32
N LYS A 112 1.21 -5.10 14.23
CA LYS A 112 2.41 -4.24 14.24
C LYS A 112 2.20 -2.83 14.79
N GLY A 113 0.99 -2.47 15.23
CA GLY A 113 0.69 -1.16 15.80
C GLY A 113 0.65 -0.03 14.78
N MET A 114 0.34 -0.33 13.52
CA MET A 114 0.21 0.69 12.47
C MET A 114 -1.14 1.41 12.51
N LEU A 115 -1.18 2.63 11.97
CA LEU A 115 -2.40 3.38 11.74
C LEU A 115 -2.99 2.98 10.38
N VAL A 116 -4.02 2.14 10.34
CA VAL A 116 -4.56 1.61 9.08
C VAL A 116 -5.47 2.63 8.38
N TYR A 117 -5.24 2.83 7.08
CA TYR A 117 -6.03 3.71 6.23
C TYR A 117 -6.30 3.08 4.86
N SER A 118 -7.59 2.99 4.48
CA SER A 118 -8.02 2.35 3.24
C SER A 118 -8.26 3.31 2.07
N GLY A 119 -8.21 4.63 2.31
CA GLY A 119 -8.65 5.62 1.33
C GLY A 119 -10.17 5.85 1.29
N GLY A 120 -10.97 5.04 1.99
CA GLY A 120 -12.35 5.28 2.41
C GLY A 120 -13.40 5.53 1.31
N SER A 121 -14.63 5.06 1.53
CA SER A 121 -15.77 5.40 0.65
C SER A 121 -16.25 6.85 0.83
N ALA A 122 -16.00 7.46 2.00
CA ALA A 122 -16.42 8.83 2.33
C ALA A 122 -15.71 9.91 1.48
N LEU A 123 -14.62 9.57 0.80
CA LEU A 123 -13.90 10.47 -0.12
C LEU A 123 -14.44 10.43 -1.55
N GLY A 124 -15.58 9.76 -1.79
CA GLY A 124 -16.22 9.67 -3.09
C GLY A 124 -15.53 8.70 -4.04
N GLN A 125 -15.80 8.84 -5.34
CA GLN A 125 -15.28 7.96 -6.38
C GLN A 125 -13.74 8.08 -6.53
N PRO A 126 -13.03 6.97 -6.82
CA PRO A 126 -13.51 5.60 -6.74
C PRO A 126 -13.69 5.15 -5.28
N TYR A 127 -14.64 4.25 -5.05
CA TYR A 127 -14.86 3.70 -3.71
C TYR A 127 -13.77 2.68 -3.35
N LEU A 128 -12.80 3.13 -2.55
CA LEU A 128 -11.67 2.34 -2.05
C LEU A 128 -12.00 1.87 -0.63
N HIS A 129 -12.91 0.89 -0.53
CA HIS A 129 -13.52 0.48 0.74
C HIS A 129 -12.48 0.01 1.77
N LEU A 130 -11.75 -1.06 1.43
CA LEU A 130 -10.75 -1.71 2.28
C LEU A 130 -9.31 -1.43 1.81
N GLY A 131 -9.15 -1.07 0.55
CA GLY A 131 -7.90 -0.78 -0.12
C GLY A 131 -8.12 -0.73 -1.63
N CYS A 132 -7.05 -0.61 -2.41
CA CYS A 132 -7.14 -0.66 -3.87
C CYS A 132 -7.10 -2.10 -4.37
N VAL A 133 -8.08 -2.50 -5.19
CA VAL A 133 -8.11 -3.80 -5.87
C VAL A 133 -8.02 -3.57 -7.36
N VAL A 134 -7.07 -4.23 -8.02
CA VAL A 134 -6.98 -4.21 -9.48
C VAL A 134 -7.10 -5.62 -10.06
N VAL A 135 -8.10 -5.81 -10.91
CA VAL A 135 -8.36 -7.09 -11.58
C VAL A 135 -7.63 -7.12 -12.93
N LYS A 136 -7.10 -8.29 -13.29
CA LYS A 136 -6.30 -8.53 -14.52
C LYS A 136 -6.94 -7.96 -15.79
N ASP A 137 -8.26 -8.03 -15.93
CA ASP A 137 -8.96 -7.60 -17.15
C ASP A 137 -9.34 -6.10 -17.12
N GLN A 138 -8.98 -5.38 -16.06
CA GLN A 138 -9.32 -3.96 -15.83
C GLN A 138 -8.10 -3.11 -15.50
N VAL A 139 -6.94 -3.42 -16.08
CA VAL A 139 -5.65 -2.79 -15.71
C VAL A 139 -5.69 -1.26 -15.85
N GLU A 140 -6.17 -0.71 -16.96
CA GLU A 140 -6.11 0.74 -17.19
C GLU A 140 -7.02 1.52 -16.24
N THR A 141 -8.25 1.03 -16.04
CA THR A 141 -9.15 1.60 -15.01
C THR A 141 -8.56 1.42 -13.61
N GLY A 142 -7.96 0.27 -13.33
CA GLY A 142 -7.31 -0.04 -12.07
C GLY A 142 -6.11 0.86 -11.77
N LYS A 143 -5.30 1.21 -12.77
CA LYS A 143 -4.20 2.18 -12.63
C LYS A 143 -4.73 3.58 -12.27
N ALA A 144 -5.80 4.04 -12.90
CA ALA A 144 -6.42 5.31 -12.56
C ALA A 144 -6.94 5.32 -11.10
N GLN A 145 -7.54 4.22 -10.65
CA GLN A 145 -7.95 4.06 -9.25
C GLN A 145 -6.77 4.00 -8.28
N ALA A 146 -5.69 3.31 -8.66
CA ALA A 146 -4.45 3.21 -7.90
C ALA A 146 -3.78 4.59 -7.73
N LYS A 147 -3.81 5.45 -8.75
CA LYS A 147 -3.37 6.84 -8.63
C LYS A 147 -4.20 7.62 -7.60
N VAL A 148 -5.52 7.50 -7.64
CA VAL A 148 -6.39 8.15 -6.64
C VAL A 148 -6.09 7.63 -5.24
N PHE A 149 -5.86 6.33 -5.09
CA PHE A 149 -5.45 5.73 -3.81
C PHE A 149 -4.14 6.32 -3.31
N GLY A 150 -3.14 6.45 -4.18
CA GLY A 150 -1.87 7.13 -3.89
C GLY A 150 -2.04 8.56 -3.39
N ARG A 151 -2.83 9.37 -4.11
CA ARG A 151 -3.15 10.75 -3.70
C ARG A 151 -3.78 10.79 -2.30
N ARG A 152 -4.78 9.94 -2.04
CA ARG A 152 -5.45 9.88 -0.73
C ARG A 152 -4.50 9.50 0.41
N ILE A 153 -3.56 8.58 0.16
CA ILE A 153 -2.53 8.20 1.15
C ILE A 153 -1.60 9.37 1.42
N ALA A 154 -1.09 10.03 0.37
CA ALA A 154 -0.19 11.17 0.51
C ALA A 154 -0.85 12.31 1.31
N ALA A 155 -2.07 12.69 0.96
CA ALA A 155 -2.84 13.71 1.68
C ALA A 155 -3.03 13.34 3.16
N LYS A 156 -3.37 12.07 3.45
CA LYS A 156 -3.55 11.61 4.84
C LYS A 156 -2.23 11.57 5.62
N ALA A 157 -1.15 11.13 4.99
CA ALA A 157 0.17 11.12 5.60
C ALA A 157 0.65 12.55 5.91
N ASN A 158 0.43 13.49 4.99
CA ASN A 158 0.76 14.90 5.22
C ASN A 158 -0.07 15.50 6.36
N ALA A 159 -1.37 15.20 6.44
CA ALA A 159 -2.22 15.67 7.52
C ALA A 159 -1.78 15.15 8.92
N LEU A 160 -1.21 13.94 8.98
CA LEU A 160 -0.78 13.32 10.23
C LEU A 160 0.67 13.72 10.62
N PHE A 161 1.55 13.91 9.65
CA PHE A 161 3.00 14.00 9.89
C PHE A 161 3.69 15.21 9.26
N GLY A 162 2.98 16.01 8.45
CA GLY A 162 3.53 17.15 7.73
C GLY A 162 3.73 18.43 8.56
N ALA A 163 3.15 18.52 9.75
CA ALA A 163 3.20 19.74 10.58
C ALA A 163 4.49 19.90 11.41
N GLY A 164 5.57 19.17 11.09
CA GLY A 164 6.80 19.09 11.88
C GLY A 164 7.86 20.19 11.65
N GLU A 165 7.50 21.37 11.16
CA GLU A 165 8.41 22.53 11.03
C GLU A 165 7.90 23.81 11.75
N LYS A 166 7.01 23.65 12.74
CA LYS A 166 6.68 24.73 13.69
C LYS A 166 6.72 24.21 15.12
N ALA A 167 7.92 24.13 15.69
CA ALA A 167 8.17 24.21 17.11
C ALA A 167 9.42 25.08 17.32
#